data_AF-A0AAE6KRC9-F1
#
_entry.id   AF-A0AAE6KRC9-F1
#
_cell.length_a   1.000
_cell.length_b   1.000
_cell.length_c   1.000
_cell.angle_alpha   90.00
_cell.angle_beta   90.00
_cell.angle_gamma   90.00
#
_symmetry.space_group_name_H-M   'P 1'
#
loop_
_entity.id
_entity.type
_entity.pdbx_description
1 polymer ?
#
loop_
_entity_poly.entity_id
_entity_poly.type
_entity_poly.pdbx_seq_one_letter_code
_entity_poly.pdbx_strand_id
1 'polypeptide(L)'
;MSYTVRIADNTLVIRWPRRDEVVLEAVGGDRFIGSLGAVTFTRSATGGIDGLRGRSRRLRHLRAERVDLSRQPPAISTSAPVRP
;
A
#
# COMPACT_ATOMS: atom_id res chain seq x y z
N MET A 1 -14.80 4.45 1.39
CA MET A 1 -13.60 5.31 1.19
C MET A 1 -12.42 4.41 0.91
N SER A 2 -11.64 4.69 -0.13
CA SER A 2 -10.40 3.96 -0.45
C SER A 2 -9.19 4.87 -0.26
N TYR A 3 -8.03 4.23 -0.09
CA TYR A 3 -6.73 4.86 -0.14
C TYR A 3 -5.80 3.96 -0.93
N THR A 4 -4.73 4.53 -1.45
CA THR A 4 -3.71 3.79 -2.19
C THR A 4 -2.44 3.77 -1.38
N VAL A 5 -1.82 2.59 -1.34
CA VAL A 5 -0.50 2.39 -0.76
C VAL A 5 0.46 2.13 -1.92
N ARG A 6 1.53 2.91 -2.01
CA ARG A 6 2.55 2.76 -3.06
C ARG A 6 3.95 2.85 -2.47
N ILE A 7 4.92 2.33 -3.20
CA ILE A 7 6.33 2.60 -2.94
C ILE A 7 6.74 3.78 -3.83
N ALA A 8 7.36 4.79 -3.23
CA ALA A 8 7.94 5.94 -3.93
C ALA A 8 9.30 6.21 -3.28
N ASP A 9 10.36 6.37 -4.08
CA ASP A 9 11.72 6.66 -3.56
C ASP A 9 12.17 5.71 -2.43
N ASN A 10 11.86 4.42 -2.61
CA ASN A 10 12.14 3.35 -1.64
C ASN A 10 11.44 3.53 -0.26
N THR A 11 10.47 4.44 -0.16
CA THR A 11 9.63 4.62 1.02
C THR A 11 8.18 4.26 0.71
N LEU A 12 7.44 3.91 1.76
CA LEU A 12 6.04 3.51 1.65
C LEU A 12 5.16 4.75 1.85
N VAL A 13 4.19 4.96 0.96
CA VAL A 13 3.37 6.18 0.94
C VAL A 13 1.89 5.81 0.89
N ILE A 14 1.10 6.40 1.79
CA ILE A 14 -0.36 6.31 1.74
C ILE A 14 -0.92 7.61 1.15
N ARG A 15 -1.82 7.48 0.17
CA ARG A 15 -2.55 8.59 -0.44
C ARG A 15 -4.05 8.39 -0.35
N TRP A 16 -4.78 9.44 0.05
CA TRP A 16 -6.24 9.51 -0.09
C TRP A 16 -6.62 10.41 -1.26
N PRO A 17 -7.78 10.21 -1.89
CA PRO A 17 -8.23 11.05 -3.01
C PRO A 17 -8.34 12.55 -2.69
N ARG A 18 -8.51 12.92 -1.41
CA ARG A 18 -8.75 14.30 -0.95
C ARG A 18 -7.82 14.75 0.17
N ARG A 19 -6.72 14.04 0.43
CA ARG A 19 -5.76 14.43 1.47
C ARG A 19 -4.32 14.29 0.98
N ASP A 20 -3.44 14.98 1.68
CA ASP A 20 -2.01 14.89 1.48
C ASP A 20 -1.50 13.46 1.63
N GLU A 21 -0.38 13.21 0.95
CA GLU A 21 0.34 11.96 1.05
C GLU A 21 1.00 11.83 2.42
N VAL A 22 0.99 10.61 2.95
CA VAL A 22 1.64 10.29 4.22
C VAL A 22 2.74 9.29 3.95
N VAL A 23 3.96 9.72 4.20
CA VAL A 23 5.14 8.86 4.19
C VAL A 23 5.12 7.97 5.43
N LEU A 24 5.50 6.72 5.24
CA LEU A 24 5.59 5.69 6.25
C LEU A 24 7.03 5.18 6.32
N GLU A 25 7.58 5.23 7.52
CA GLU A 25 8.89 4.69 7.84
C GLU A 25 8.75 3.26 8.35
N ALA A 26 9.62 2.36 7.86
CA ALA A 26 9.65 0.98 8.30
C ALA A 26 10.23 0.89 9.72
N VAL A 27 9.50 0.19 10.59
CA VAL A 27 9.96 -0.10 11.97
C VAL A 27 10.43 -1.55 12.10
N GLY A 28 9.91 -2.44 11.24
CA GLY A 28 10.31 -3.84 11.18
C GLY A 28 9.15 -4.75 10.80
N GLY A 29 9.46 -5.81 10.05
CA GLY A 29 8.46 -6.74 9.51
C GLY A 29 7.37 -5.99 8.72
N ASP A 30 6.12 -6.17 9.13
CA ASP A 30 4.95 -5.54 8.50
C ASP A 30 4.50 -4.24 9.19
N ARG A 31 5.34 -3.65 10.06
CA ARG A 31 5.00 -2.48 10.87
C ARG A 31 5.70 -1.20 10.38
N PHE A 32 4.91 -0.15 10.25
CA PHE A 32 5.33 1.16 9.76
C PHE A 32 4.77 2.30 10.63
N ILE A 33 5.41 3.45 10.63
CA ILE A 33 4.96 4.66 11.35
C ILE A 33 4.97 5.86 10.40
N GLY A 34 3.96 6.72 10.51
CA GLY A 34 3.95 8.03 9.85
C GLY A 34 3.16 9.06 10.65
N SER A 35 2.84 10.19 10.04
CA SER A 35 2.07 11.28 10.69
C SER A 35 0.65 10.88 11.12
N LEU A 36 0.15 9.75 10.61
CA LEU A 36 -1.12 9.16 11.00
C LEU A 36 -1.01 8.14 12.15
N GLY A 37 0.21 7.91 12.66
CA GLY A 37 0.52 6.94 13.70
C GLY A 37 1.00 5.61 13.14
N ALA A 38 0.94 4.58 13.99
CA ALA A 38 1.42 3.24 13.64
C ALA A 38 0.42 2.49 12.76
N VAL A 39 0.97 1.85 11.73
CA VAL A 39 0.27 1.04 10.74
C VAL A 39 0.93 -0.33 10.68
N THR A 40 0.12 -1.37 10.51
CA THR A 40 0.58 -2.75 10.39
C THR A 40 -0.14 -3.41 9.23
N PHE A 41 0.61 -3.93 8.26
CA PHE A 41 0.03 -4.74 7.21
C PHE A 41 -0.35 -6.12 7.75
N THR A 42 -1.46 -6.65 7.25
CA THR A 42 -1.85 -8.04 7.50
C THR A 42 -1.51 -8.87 6.28
N ARG A 43 -1.18 -10.14 6.52
CA ARG A 43 -0.88 -11.12 5.49
C ARG A 43 -1.92 -12.22 5.52
N SER A 44 -2.29 -12.68 4.34
CA SER A 44 -3.08 -13.88 4.14
C SER A 44 -2.28 -15.13 4.53
N ALA A 45 -2.95 -16.28 4.58
CA ALA A 45 -2.31 -17.59 4.79
C ALA A 45 -1.25 -17.92 3.72
N THR A 46 -1.33 -17.31 2.54
CA THR A 46 -0.34 -17.47 1.45
C THR A 46 0.83 -16.49 1.55
N GLY A 47 0.87 -15.65 2.60
CA GLY A 47 1.94 -14.68 2.85
C GLY A 47 1.81 -13.37 2.08
N GLY A 48 0.81 -13.24 1.21
CA GLY A 48 0.51 -12.00 0.49
C GLY A 48 -0.17 -10.97 1.39
N ILE A 49 0.09 -9.68 1.17
CA ILE A 49 -0.54 -8.61 1.95
C ILE A 49 -2.02 -8.50 1.56
N ASP A 50 -2.92 -8.69 2.52
CA ASP A 50 -4.37 -8.70 2.32
C ASP A 50 -5.09 -7.52 2.97
N GLY A 51 -4.38 -6.73 3.79
CA GLY A 51 -5.00 -5.67 4.54
C GLY A 51 -4.03 -4.83 5.34
N LEU A 52 -4.61 -3.92 6.10
CA LEU A 52 -3.91 -2.91 6.87
C LEU A 52 -4.71 -2.56 8.13
N ARG A 53 -4.00 -2.48 9.25
CA ARG A 53 -4.51 -2.07 10.55
C ARG A 53 -3.79 -0.81 11.01
N GLY A 54 -4.54 0.22 11.37
CA GLY A 54 -4.02 1.45 11.95
C GLY A 54 -4.46 1.60 13.40
N ARG A 55 -3.55 1.98 14.29
CA ARG A 55 -3.91 2.44 15.64
C ARG A 55 -3.33 3.82 15.87
N SER A 56 -4.19 4.84 15.85
CA SER A 56 -3.84 6.16 16.34
C SER A 56 -5.06 6.93 16.82
N ARG A 57 -4.81 8.02 17.54
CA ARG A 57 -5.85 8.96 17.97
C ARG A 57 -6.65 9.53 16.80
N ARG A 58 -6.02 9.63 15.63
CA ARG A 58 -6.62 10.12 14.37
C ARG A 58 -7.28 9.00 13.57
N LEU A 59 -6.76 7.78 13.62
CA LEU A 59 -7.22 6.61 12.88
C LEU A 59 -8.01 5.63 13.77
N ARG A 60 -8.84 6.10 14.72
CA ARG A 60 -9.55 5.28 15.73
C ARG A 60 -9.93 3.90 15.19
N HIS A 61 -9.09 2.90 15.46
CA HIS A 61 -9.17 1.51 14.95
C HIS A 61 -9.45 1.34 13.45
N LEU A 62 -8.64 1.94 12.59
CA LEU A 62 -8.72 1.69 11.15
C LEU A 62 -8.42 0.21 10.83
N ARG A 63 -9.36 -0.42 10.13
CA ARG A 63 -9.17 -1.71 9.46
C ARG A 63 -9.54 -1.53 8.01
N ALA A 64 -8.69 -2.02 7.13
CA ALA A 64 -8.91 -1.93 5.71
C ALA A 64 -8.39 -3.20 5.05
N GLU A 65 -9.12 -3.62 4.03
CA GLU A 65 -8.81 -4.79 3.22
C GLU A 65 -8.21 -4.32 1.90
N ARG A 66 -7.32 -5.13 1.34
CA ARG A 66 -6.77 -4.89 0.02
C ARG A 66 -7.87 -5.17 -0.99
N VAL A 67 -8.31 -4.12 -1.67
CA VAL A 67 -9.20 -4.27 -2.83
C VAL A 67 -8.30 -4.73 -3.99
N ASP A 68 -8.47 -5.98 -4.42
CA ASP A 68 -7.73 -6.52 -5.55
C ASP A 68 -8.07 -5.75 -6.83
N LEU A 69 -7.11 -4.97 -7.31
CA LEU A 69 -7.15 -4.35 -8.64
C LEU A 69 -6.66 -5.34 -9.72
N SER A 70 -6.79 -6.65 -9.53
CA SER A 70 -6.39 -7.68 -10.51
C SER A 70 -7.25 -7.69 -11.79
N ARG A 71 -8.06 -6.65 -12.01
CA ARG A 71 -8.44 -6.18 -13.36
C ARG A 71 -7.67 -4.91 -13.76
N GLN A 72 -6.37 -4.88 -13.53
CA GLN A 72 -5.47 -4.03 -14.30
C GLN A 72 -4.87 -4.97 -15.37
N PRO A 73 -5.26 -4.85 -16.65
CA PRO A 73 -4.66 -5.68 -17.69
C PRO A 73 -3.13 -5.53 -17.62
N PRO A 74 -2.37 -6.62 -17.85
CA PRO A 74 -0.92 -6.55 -17.81
C PRO A 74 -0.49 -5.38 -18.69
N ALA A 75 0.33 -4.48 -18.13
CA ALA A 75 0.99 -3.46 -18.92
C ALA A 75 1.72 -4.21 -20.05
N ILE A 76 1.19 -4.09 -21.27
CA ILE A 76 1.79 -4.71 -22.44
C ILE A 76 3.11 -3.97 -22.62
N SER A 77 4.20 -4.54 -22.11
CA SER A 77 5.54 -4.16 -22.54
C SER A 77 5.62 -4.48 -24.02
N THR A 78 5.36 -3.48 -24.86
CA THR A 78 5.62 -3.55 -26.29
C THR A 78 7.13 -3.46 -26.49
N SER A 79 7.86 -4.51 -26.11
CA SER A 79 9.22 -4.72 -26.62
C SER A 79 9.10 -5.62 -27.85
N ALA A 80 8.86 -4.98 -28.98
CA ALA A 80 9.22 -5.50 -30.30
C ALA A 80 9.65 -4.29 -31.15
N PRO A 81 10.50 -4.43 -32.18
CA PRO A 81 10.94 -5.68 -32.81
C PRO A 81 12.45 -5.74 -33.12
N VAL A 82 13.03 -6.93 -33.28
CA VAL A 82 14.06 -7.19 -34.32
C VAL A 82 13.93 -8.64 -34.75
N ARG A 83 13.65 -8.87 -36.04
CA ARG A 83 13.87 -10.15 -36.71
C ARG A 83 14.85 -9.89 -37.86
N PRO A 84 15.89 -10.74 -38.05
CA PRO A 84 16.78 -10.65 -39.21
C PRO A 84 16.08 -11.07 -40.51
#